data_AF-A0A2W4M5E1-F1
#
_entry.id   AF-A0A2W4M5E1-F1
#
_cell.length_a   1.000
_cell.length_b   1.000
_cell.length_c   1.000
_cell.angle_alpha   90.00
_cell.angle_beta   90.00
_cell.angle_gamma   90.00
#
_symmetry.space_group_name_H-M   'P 1'
#
loop_
_entity.id
_entity.type
_entity.pdbx_description
1 polymer ?
#
loop_
_entity_poly.entity_id
_entity_poly.type
_entity_poly.pdbx_seq_one_letter_code
_entity_poly.pdbx_strand_id
1 'polypeptide(L)'
;MSEELDLELLNAWWNAFNEAEAAKAVIRREQELRKQVFEYYFKDPREGTNYLELPNGWRLKAIYKLDRKIDEAALPAVKEQLKELGVNVDALVEYKPTLKTKLYRELTAEQARIFDQALTIKPSSPIIELVQPEETK
;
A
#
# COMPACT_ATOMS: atom_id res chain seq x y z
N MET A 1 12.52 21.36 -32.85
CA MET A 1 13.33 20.36 -32.11
C MET A 1 12.85 20.14 -30.68
N SER A 2 12.41 21.16 -29.92
CA SER A 2 11.84 20.95 -28.57
C SER A 2 10.37 20.50 -28.61
N GLU A 3 9.51 21.16 -29.39
CA GLU A 3 8.06 20.87 -29.42
C GLU A 3 7.71 19.47 -29.95
N GLU A 4 8.51 18.94 -30.88
CA GLU A 4 8.32 17.58 -31.42
C GLU A 4 8.71 16.51 -30.38
N LEU A 5 9.77 16.76 -29.61
CA LEU A 5 10.18 15.91 -28.48
C LEU A 5 9.14 15.93 -27.35
N ASP A 6 8.49 17.08 -27.13
CA ASP A 6 7.44 17.23 -26.12
C ASP A 6 6.17 16.42 -26.46
N LEU A 7 5.77 16.41 -27.75
CA LEU A 7 4.62 15.63 -28.23
C LEU A 7 4.90 14.13 -28.27
N GLU A 8 6.11 13.71 -28.65
CA GLU A 8 6.50 12.29 -28.60
C GLU A 8 6.46 11.75 -27.17
N LEU A 9 6.99 12.49 -26.20
CA LEU A 9 6.97 12.11 -24.79
C LEU A 9 5.54 11.99 -24.26
N LEU A 10 4.68 12.95 -24.58
CA LEU A 10 3.28 12.93 -24.15
C LEU A 10 2.52 11.74 -24.75
N ASN A 11 2.71 11.45 -26.03
CA ASN A 11 2.11 10.29 -26.70
C ASN A 11 2.62 8.97 -26.11
N ALA A 12 3.91 8.86 -25.83
CA ALA A 12 4.49 7.68 -25.18
C ALA A 12 3.88 7.44 -23.79
N TRP A 13 3.75 8.50 -22.98
CA TRP A 13 3.09 8.41 -21.68
C TRP A 13 1.61 7.99 -21.82
N TRP A 14 0.87 8.59 -22.77
CA TRP A 14 -0.55 8.29 -22.97
C TRP A 14 -0.79 6.84 -23.40
N ASN A 15 0.04 6.31 -24.29
CA ASN A 15 -0.03 4.90 -24.69
C ASN A 15 0.25 3.98 -23.50
N ALA A 16 1.30 4.25 -22.73
CA ALA A 16 1.62 3.47 -21.53
C ALA A 16 0.51 3.53 -20.47
N PHE A 17 -0.12 4.69 -20.30
CA PHE A 17 -1.28 4.86 -19.43
C PHE A 17 -2.44 3.96 -19.86
N ASN A 18 -2.81 3.97 -21.15
CA ASN A 18 -3.88 3.14 -21.68
C ASN A 18 -3.59 1.63 -21.58
N GLU A 19 -2.35 1.22 -21.81
CA GLU A 19 -1.91 -0.17 -21.62
C GLU A 19 -2.07 -0.60 -20.15
N ALA A 20 -1.66 0.26 -19.20
CA ALA A 20 -1.82 0.00 -17.77
C ALA A 20 -3.31 -0.09 -17.37
N GLU A 21 -4.15 0.81 -17.89
CA GLU A 21 -5.61 0.77 -17.67
C GLU A 21 -6.22 -0.54 -18.20
N ALA A 22 -5.87 -0.93 -19.43
CA ALA A 22 -6.36 -2.18 -20.02
C ALA A 22 -5.91 -3.42 -19.22
N ALA A 23 -4.69 -3.40 -18.67
CA ALA A 23 -4.16 -4.49 -17.85
C ALA A 23 -4.91 -4.67 -16.51
N LYS A 24 -5.56 -3.62 -15.97
CA LYS A 24 -6.28 -3.70 -14.68
C LYS A 24 -7.34 -4.79 -14.66
N ALA A 25 -8.09 -4.95 -15.75
CA ALA A 25 -9.14 -5.96 -15.85
C ALA A 25 -8.56 -7.39 -15.80
N VAL A 26 -7.44 -7.61 -16.50
CA VAL A 26 -6.72 -8.89 -16.52
C VAL A 26 -6.13 -9.20 -15.15
N ILE A 27 -5.48 -8.23 -14.51
CA ILE A 27 -4.91 -8.36 -13.17
C ILE A 27 -6.00 -8.70 -12.15
N ARG A 28 -7.14 -8.01 -12.20
CA ARG A 28 -8.28 -8.29 -11.32
C ARG A 28 -8.78 -9.73 -11.50
N ARG A 29 -8.89 -10.20 -12.75
CA ARG A 29 -9.34 -11.56 -13.03
C ARG A 29 -8.34 -12.60 -12.53
N GLU A 30 -7.04 -12.37 -12.73
CA GLU A 30 -6.00 -13.23 -12.18
C GLU A 30 -6.04 -13.28 -10.66
N GLN A 31 -6.19 -12.14 -9.98
CA GLN A 31 -6.27 -12.09 -8.51
C GLN A 31 -7.45 -12.89 -7.97
N GLU A 32 -8.59 -12.82 -8.64
CA GLU A 32 -9.77 -13.59 -8.29
C GLU A 32 -9.54 -15.10 -8.46
N LEU A 33 -9.02 -15.51 -9.63
CA LEU A 33 -8.65 -16.90 -9.88
C LEU A 33 -7.60 -17.40 -8.88
N ARG A 34 -6.64 -16.57 -8.49
CA ARG A 34 -5.61 -16.92 -7.50
C ARG A 34 -6.23 -17.27 -6.15
N LYS A 35 -7.25 -16.53 -5.70
CA LYS A 35 -7.97 -16.84 -4.45
C LYS A 35 -8.66 -18.18 -4.56
N GLN A 36 -9.37 -18.43 -5.66
CA GLN A 36 -10.07 -19.69 -5.90
C GLN A 36 -9.10 -20.88 -5.96
N VAL A 37 -7.97 -20.73 -6.67
CA VAL A 37 -6.89 -21.72 -6.70
C VAL A 37 -6.35 -21.96 -5.29
N PHE A 38 -6.09 -20.90 -4.53
CA PHE A 38 -5.58 -21.03 -3.17
C PHE A 38 -6.57 -21.79 -2.26
N GLU A 39 -7.83 -21.40 -2.24
CA GLU A 39 -8.89 -22.04 -1.44
C GLU A 39 -9.12 -23.51 -1.83
N TYR A 40 -9.05 -23.82 -3.12
CA TYR A 40 -9.25 -25.18 -3.62
C TYR A 40 -8.10 -26.11 -3.25
N TYR A 41 -6.86 -25.66 -3.45
CA TYR A 41 -5.66 -26.50 -3.29
C TYR A 41 -5.07 -26.47 -1.87
N PHE A 42 -5.34 -25.43 -1.08
CA PHE A 42 -4.81 -25.26 0.28
C PHE A 42 -5.94 -25.06 1.29
N LYS A 43 -6.66 -26.14 1.61
CA LYS A 43 -7.82 -26.11 2.54
C LYS A 43 -7.46 -25.80 4.00
N ASP A 44 -6.26 -26.18 4.43
CA ASP A 44 -5.75 -25.91 5.78
C ASP A 44 -4.29 -25.38 5.69
N PRO A 45 -4.10 -24.13 5.23
CA PRO A 45 -2.78 -23.58 5.00
C PRO A 45 -2.12 -23.20 6.32
N ARG A 46 -0.83 -23.52 6.46
CA ARG A 46 -0.02 -23.03 7.58
C ARG A 46 0.39 -21.58 7.30
N GLU A 47 0.45 -20.75 8.33
CA GLU A 47 1.01 -19.39 8.19
C GLU A 47 2.46 -19.49 7.65
N GLY A 48 2.78 -18.68 6.65
CA GLY A 48 4.04 -18.76 5.91
C GLY A 48 3.90 -19.53 4.59
N THR A 49 4.93 -20.31 4.25
CA THR A 49 5.04 -20.94 2.94
C THR A 49 4.41 -22.33 2.93
N ASN A 50 3.56 -22.59 1.94
CA ASN A 50 2.93 -23.88 1.66
C ASN A 50 3.31 -24.35 0.26
N TYR A 51 3.47 -25.67 0.11
CA TYR A 51 3.78 -26.32 -1.16
C TYR A 51 2.78 -27.44 -1.43
N LEU A 52 2.39 -27.56 -2.69
CA LEU A 52 1.64 -28.69 -3.21
C LEU A 52 2.38 -29.24 -4.44
N GLU A 53 2.70 -30.52 -4.45
CA GLU A 53 3.26 -31.18 -5.63
C GLU A 53 2.18 -31.32 -6.71
N LEU A 54 2.56 -31.02 -7.95
CA LEU A 54 1.75 -31.19 -9.15
C LEU A 54 2.40 -32.26 -10.06
N PRO A 55 1.66 -32.76 -11.06
CA PRO A 55 2.23 -33.69 -12.04
C PRO A 55 3.51 -33.17 -12.70
N ASN A 56 4.35 -34.10 -13.18
CA ASN A 56 5.62 -33.80 -13.86
C ASN A 56 6.64 -33.02 -13.03
N GLY A 57 6.58 -33.15 -11.69
CA GLY A 57 7.55 -32.54 -10.78
C GLY A 57 7.38 -31.04 -10.56
N TRP A 58 6.27 -30.46 -11.02
CA TRP A 58 5.93 -29.07 -10.72
C TRP A 58 5.50 -28.92 -9.26
N ARG A 59 5.74 -27.74 -8.67
CA ARG A 59 5.30 -27.41 -7.32
C ARG A 59 4.54 -26.11 -7.31
N LEU A 60 3.32 -26.14 -6.79
CA LEU A 60 2.56 -24.94 -6.50
C LEU A 60 2.98 -24.41 -5.13
N LYS A 61 3.61 -23.24 -5.11
CA LYS A 61 4.00 -22.53 -3.89
C LYS A 61 2.98 -21.45 -3.58
N ALA A 62 2.47 -21.42 -2.36
CA ALA A 62 1.63 -20.34 -1.86
C ALA A 62 2.16 -19.77 -0.55
N ILE A 63 2.01 -18.47 -0.34
CA ILE A 63 2.39 -17.78 0.91
C ILE A 63 1.10 -17.29 1.56
N TYR A 64 0.76 -17.88 2.71
CA TYR A 64 -0.38 -17.49 3.51
C TYR A 64 0.06 -16.54 4.63
N LYS A 65 -0.54 -15.35 4.69
CA LYS A 65 -0.21 -14.32 5.68
C LYS A 65 -1.45 -13.99 6.49
N LEU A 66 -1.29 -13.90 7.81
CA LEU A 66 -2.33 -13.38 8.69
C LEU A 66 -2.06 -11.90 8.96
N ASP A 67 -3.06 -11.08 8.66
CA ASP A 67 -3.05 -9.66 9.03
C ASP A 67 -3.54 -9.53 10.48
N ARG A 68 -2.66 -9.08 11.38
CA ARG A 68 -2.97 -8.85 12.79
C ARG A 68 -2.98 -7.33 13.01
N LYS A 69 -4.17 -6.78 13.26
CA LYS A 69 -4.35 -5.36 13.60
C LYS A 69 -4.57 -5.23 15.09
N ILE A 70 -3.93 -4.23 15.68
CA ILE A 70 -4.14 -3.87 17.08
C ILE A 70 -5.52 -3.25 17.21
N ASP A 71 -6.31 -3.74 18.16
CA ASP A 71 -7.50 -3.05 18.65
C ASP A 71 -7.06 -2.02 19.70
N GLU A 72 -7.00 -0.76 19.30
CA GLU A 72 -6.55 0.36 20.15
C GLU A 72 -7.43 0.56 21.38
N ALA A 73 -8.72 0.22 21.30
CA ALA A 73 -9.65 0.37 22.41
C ALA A 73 -9.45 -0.72 23.47
N ALA A 74 -9.10 -1.94 23.04
CA ALA A 74 -8.85 -3.07 23.95
C ALA A 74 -7.42 -3.07 24.52
N LEU A 75 -6.45 -2.47 23.81
CA LEU A 75 -5.03 -2.52 24.17
C LEU A 75 -4.72 -2.09 25.61
N PRO A 76 -5.31 -1.02 26.19
CA PRO A 76 -5.01 -0.62 27.57
C PRO A 76 -5.37 -1.70 28.60
N ALA A 77 -6.52 -2.36 28.45
CA ALA A 77 -6.95 -3.42 29.36
C ALA A 77 -6.05 -4.67 29.23
N VAL A 78 -5.72 -5.06 27.99
CA VAL A 78 -4.81 -6.18 27.71
C VAL A 78 -3.40 -5.88 28.22
N LYS A 79 -2.96 -4.62 28.14
CA LYS A 79 -1.65 -4.19 28.63
C LYS A 79 -1.49 -4.42 30.13
N GLU A 80 -2.51 -4.07 30.93
CA GLU A 80 -2.47 -4.33 32.37
C GLU A 80 -2.45 -5.84 32.69
N GLN A 81 -3.28 -6.64 32.01
CA GLN A 81 -3.31 -8.10 32.18
C GLN A 81 -1.96 -8.76 31.84
N LEU A 82 -1.32 -8.35 30.73
CA LEU A 82 -0.03 -8.88 30.32
C LEU A 82 1.11 -8.43 31.23
N LYS A 83 1.02 -7.20 31.77
CA LYS A 83 1.97 -6.69 32.75
C LYS A 83 1.92 -7.50 34.05
N GLU A 84 0.74 -7.92 34.51
CA GLU A 84 0.58 -8.83 35.66
C GLU A 84 1.26 -10.20 35.42
N LEU A 85 1.31 -10.65 34.16
CA LEU A 85 2.03 -11.86 33.73
C LEU A 85 3.52 -11.62 33.45
N GLY A 86 4.04 -10.41 33.71
CA GLY A 86 5.45 -10.05 33.49
C GLY A 86 5.82 -9.79 32.03
N VAL A 87 4.84 -9.62 31.14
CA VAL A 87 5.07 -9.32 29.71
C VAL A 87 5.09 -7.82 29.49
N ASN A 88 6.18 -7.31 28.91
CA ASN A 88 6.27 -5.91 28.50
C ASN A 88 5.60 -5.68 27.14
N VAL A 89 4.35 -5.22 27.16
CA VAL A 89 3.57 -4.93 25.95
C VAL A 89 4.17 -3.79 25.12
N ASP A 90 4.90 -2.85 25.73
CA ASP A 90 5.54 -1.77 24.98
C ASP A 90 6.66 -2.27 24.05
N ALA A 91 7.18 -3.49 24.29
CA ALA A 91 8.11 -4.14 23.36
C ALA A 91 7.40 -4.83 22.18
N LEU A 92 6.06 -4.97 22.23
CA LEU A 92 5.24 -5.58 21.18
C LEU A 92 4.58 -4.54 20.27
N VAL A 93 4.59 -3.27 20.66
CA VAL A 93 3.91 -2.18 19.97
C VAL A 93 4.91 -1.14 19.50
N GLU A 94 5.05 -0.97 18.19
CA GLU A 94 5.84 0.10 17.60
C GLU A 94 4.98 1.34 17.39
N TYR A 95 5.39 2.48 17.96
CA TYR A 95 4.75 3.76 17.71
C TYR A 95 5.36 4.46 16.49
N LYS A 96 4.53 4.71 15.47
CA LYS A 96 4.94 5.42 14.26
C LYS A 96 4.24 6.78 14.18
N PRO A 97 4.92 7.91 14.48
CA PRO A 97 4.32 9.22 14.31
C PRO A 97 3.98 9.46 12.83
N THR A 98 2.80 10.03 12.59
CA THR A 98 2.35 10.40 11.25
C THR A 98 2.04 11.88 11.20
N LEU A 99 2.50 12.56 10.14
CA LEU A 99 2.23 13.98 9.96
C LEU A 99 0.74 14.18 9.66
N LYS A 100 0.06 14.97 10.49
CA LYS A 100 -1.30 15.43 10.21
C LYS A 100 -1.22 16.66 9.31
N THR A 101 -1.11 16.42 7.99
CA THR A 101 -0.86 17.47 6.98
C THR A 101 -1.83 18.65 7.05
N LYS A 102 -3.10 18.41 7.38
CA LYS A 102 -4.09 19.48 7.53
C LYS A 102 -3.71 20.46 8.65
N LEU A 103 -3.47 19.95 9.86
CA LEU A 103 -3.09 20.77 11.02
C LEU A 103 -1.71 21.41 10.83
N TYR A 104 -0.79 20.68 10.20
CA TYR A 104 0.53 21.21 9.87
C TYR A 104 0.45 22.48 9.00
N ARG A 105 -0.48 22.53 8.04
CA ARG A 105 -0.72 23.71 7.17
C ARG A 105 -1.37 24.89 7.90
N GLU A 106 -1.92 24.68 9.09
CA GLU A 106 -2.55 25.73 9.91
C GLU A 106 -1.53 26.42 10.84
N LEU A 107 -0.31 25.89 10.95
CA LEU A 107 0.77 26.48 11.75
C LEU A 107 1.16 27.87 11.22
N THR A 108 1.53 28.78 12.14
CA THR A 108 2.16 30.03 11.76
C THR A 108 3.53 29.77 11.13
N ALA A 109 4.07 30.73 10.37
CA ALA A 109 5.37 30.58 9.73
C ALA A 109 6.50 30.24 10.73
N GLU A 110 6.45 30.82 11.93
CA GLU A 110 7.43 30.54 12.99
C GLU A 110 7.29 29.11 13.54
N GLN A 111 6.06 28.66 13.78
CA GLN A 111 5.77 27.30 14.25
C GLN A 111 6.15 26.23 13.22
N ALA A 112 5.81 26.48 11.95
CA ALA A 112 6.15 25.60 10.84
C ALA A 112 7.67 25.44 10.71
N ARG A 113 8.43 26.54 10.79
CA ARG A 113 9.90 26.52 10.73
C ARG A 113 10.54 25.68 11.83
N ILE A 114 9.96 25.67 13.04
CA ILE A 114 10.44 24.80 14.12
C ILE A 114 10.10 23.34 13.80
N PHE A 115 8.87 23.06 13.36
CA PHE A 115 8.42 21.71 13.05
C PHE A 115 9.12 21.10 11.82
N ASP A 116 9.50 21.91 10.84
CA ASP A 116 10.26 21.51 9.64
C ASP A 116 11.57 20.80 9.99
N GLN A 117 12.18 21.11 11.14
CA GLN A 117 13.41 20.45 11.61
C GLN A 117 13.20 18.95 11.87
N ALA A 118 11.96 18.52 12.10
CA ALA A 118 11.57 17.13 12.30
C ALA A 118 11.10 16.43 11.00
N LEU A 119 11.11 17.13 9.85
CA LEU A 119 10.60 16.63 8.59
C LEU A 119 11.73 16.33 7.59
N THR A 120 11.63 15.19 6.91
CA THR A 120 12.39 14.93 5.68
C THR A 120 11.42 15.07 4.50
N ILE A 121 11.55 16.15 3.74
CA ILE A 121 10.67 16.44 2.61
C ILE A 121 11.34 15.98 1.33
N LYS A 122 10.68 15.09 0.59
CA LYS A 122 11.09 14.64 -0.75
C LYS A 122 9.92 14.80 -1.72
N PRO A 123 10.17 15.16 -2.99
CA PRO A 123 9.11 15.16 -3.99
C PRO A 123 8.52 13.76 -4.12
N SER A 124 7.19 13.67 -4.08
CA SER A 124 6.47 12.45 -4.43
C SER A 124 6.42 12.29 -5.95
N SER A 125 6.08 11.09 -6.43
CA SER A 125 5.75 10.87 -7.83
C SER A 125 4.68 11.86 -8.29
N PRO A 126 4.87 12.54 -9.45
CA PRO A 126 3.88 13.43 -10.00
C PRO A 126 2.63 12.66 -10.42
N ILE A 127 1.47 13.30 -10.31
CA ILE A 127 0.21 12.81 -10.85
C ILE A 127 -0.09 13.65 -12.09
N ILE A 128 -0.23 12.99 -13.23
CA ILE A 128 -0.52 13.62 -14.53
C ILE A 128 -1.89 13.14 -14.99
N GLU A 129 -2.73 14.07 -15.42
CA GLU A 129 -4.07 13.82 -15.93
C GLU A 129 -4.29 14.66 -17.19
N LEU A 130 -4.91 14.07 -18.22
CA LEU A 130 -5.42 14.83 -19.36
C LEU A 130 -6.85 15.27 -19.06
N VAL A 131 -7.02 16.58 -18.89
CA VAL A 131 -8.32 17.20 -18.63
C VAL A 131 -8.93 17.64 -19.96
N GLN A 132 -10.19 17.28 -20.20
CA GLN A 132 -10.94 17.75 -21.37
C GLN A 132 -11.26 19.25 -21.22
N PRO A 133 -11.26 20.03 -22.31
CA PRO A 133 -11.63 21.44 -22.24
C PRO A 133 -13.08 21.59 -21.74
N GLU A 134 -13.33 22.57 -20.86
CA GLU A 134 -14.69 22.90 -20.46
C GLU A 134 -15.47 23.40 -21.68
N GLU A 135 -16.62 22.79 -21.97
CA GLU A 135 -17.53 23.32 -22.98
C GLU A 135 -18.06 24.68 -22.48
N THR A 136 -17.53 25.77 -23.03
CA THR A 136 -18.10 27.10 -22.81
C THR A 136 -19.52 27.11 -23.40
N LYS A 137 -20.52 27.02 -22.52
CA LYS A 137 -21.93 27.21 -22.86
C LYS A 137 -22.24 28.64 -23.29
#